data_AF-A0A1B4Z9D7-F1
#
_entry.id   AF-A0A1B4Z9D7-F1
#
_cell.length_a   1.000
_cell.length_b   1.000
_cell.length_c   1.000
_cell.angle_alpha   90.00
_cell.angle_beta   90.00
_cell.angle_gamma   90.00
#
_symmetry.space_group_name_H-M   'P 1'
#
loop_
_entity.id
_entity.type
_entity.pdbx_description
1 polymer ?
#
loop_
_entity_poly.entity_id
_entity_poly.type
_entity_poly.pdbx_seq_one_letter_code
_entity_poly.pdbx_strand_id
1 'polypeptide(L)'
;DQALAFVTESYNIAKIKFDEYKVKKPTTKQPRTFQIPGYTIPIVNIETSPVTVEMFPFGYLIPKGINTPNFTILGSGFSVPSYNLVLPFLELPALHVPKFLEISLPEFKVLNMPRNIFIPALGNITYDFSFKSSIITLNVNAGLYNQSDIVAHVISSSSSVIDALQYKLEGTSSLTRKRGLKLATALSLSNEYVEGKHDSTISLAKKNMEASIMTTAKIHLPILRMNFTQELNGNTKSKQAISSSIELKYDFNSPSLYSATTGTVDHKFHLESPASYFSFESSIKGEINGSVLSREYSGTIASEF
;
A
#
# COMPACT_ATOMS: atom_id res chain seq x y z
N ASP A 1 10.32 -43.92 6.17
CA ASP A 1 11.61 -43.87 6.90
C ASP A 1 12.85 -43.65 6.05
N GLN A 2 12.96 -44.18 4.82
CA GLN A 2 14.11 -43.90 3.93
C GLN A 2 14.45 -42.40 3.76
N ALA A 3 13.44 -41.53 3.70
CA ALA A 3 13.63 -40.08 3.54
C ALA A 3 14.36 -39.42 4.73
N LEU A 4 14.18 -39.93 5.96
CA LEU A 4 14.80 -39.36 7.15
C LEU A 4 16.31 -39.62 7.18
N ALA A 5 16.73 -40.86 6.82
CA ALA A 5 18.13 -41.22 6.68
C ALA A 5 18.85 -40.34 5.65
N PHE A 6 18.23 -40.12 4.48
CA PHE A 6 18.77 -39.27 3.42
C PHE A 6 19.01 -37.82 3.87
N VAL A 7 18.10 -37.26 4.68
CA VAL A 7 18.24 -35.92 5.27
C VAL A 7 19.39 -35.87 6.29
N THR A 8 19.49 -36.88 7.17
CA THR A 8 20.57 -36.96 8.18
C THR A 8 21.96 -37.08 7.54
N GLU A 9 22.10 -37.89 6.50
CA GLU A 9 23.38 -38.06 5.79
C GLU A 9 23.76 -36.82 4.99
N SER A 10 22.79 -36.18 4.32
CA SER A 10 22.99 -34.88 3.65
C SER A 10 23.49 -33.79 4.60
N TYR A 11 22.94 -33.73 5.83
CA TYR A 11 23.37 -32.77 6.85
C TYR A 11 24.84 -32.99 7.28
N ASN A 12 25.23 -34.23 7.52
CA ASN A 12 26.60 -34.57 7.93
C ASN A 12 27.63 -34.24 6.83
N ILE A 13 27.31 -34.54 5.56
CA ILE A 13 28.16 -34.20 4.42
C ILE A 13 28.28 -32.68 4.23
N ALA A 14 27.19 -31.93 4.43
CA ALA A 14 27.19 -30.47 4.35
C ALA A 14 28.07 -29.82 5.44
N LYS A 15 28.03 -30.36 6.67
CA LYS A 15 28.85 -29.88 7.80
C LYS A 15 30.35 -30.02 7.52
N ILE A 16 30.79 -31.18 7.02
CA ILE A 16 32.21 -31.44 6.71
C ILE A 16 32.73 -30.44 5.64
N LYS A 17 31.98 -30.23 4.56
CA LYS A 17 32.35 -29.30 3.48
C LYS A 17 32.31 -27.82 3.89
N PHE A 18 31.54 -27.47 4.92
CA PHE A 18 31.50 -26.10 5.45
C PHE A 18 32.83 -25.73 6.14
N ASP A 19 33.42 -26.66 6.88
CA ASP A 19 34.69 -26.40 7.58
C ASP A 19 35.90 -26.36 6.63
N GLU A 20 35.90 -27.13 5.54
CA GLU A 20 36.90 -26.99 4.46
C GLU A 20 36.83 -25.62 3.76
N TYR A 21 35.63 -25.05 3.58
CA TYR A 21 35.45 -23.93 2.65
C TYR A 21 35.89 -22.55 3.14
N LYS A 22 36.25 -22.41 4.42
CA LYS A 22 36.71 -21.16 5.07
C LYS A 22 38.04 -20.58 4.51
N VAL A 23 38.65 -21.18 3.49
CA VAL A 23 40.09 -21.00 3.19
C VAL A 23 40.46 -20.27 1.86
N LYS A 24 39.67 -20.27 0.75
CA LYS A 24 40.03 -19.71 -0.63
C LYS A 24 38.82 -19.22 -1.51
N LYS A 25 38.98 -18.60 -2.73
CA LYS A 25 37.95 -18.11 -3.77
C LYS A 25 38.59 -18.00 -5.24
N PRO A 26 38.16 -17.32 -6.37
CA PRO A 26 36.91 -16.60 -6.88
C PRO A 26 36.55 -16.65 -8.45
N THR A 27 35.63 -15.77 -8.97
CA THR A 27 35.53 -15.02 -10.32
C THR A 27 34.88 -15.48 -11.71
N THR A 28 33.98 -14.62 -12.33
CA THR A 28 33.61 -14.29 -13.80
C THR A 28 32.43 -14.91 -14.69
N LYS A 29 31.88 -14.22 -15.78
CA LYS A 29 30.58 -14.45 -16.58
C LYS A 29 30.41 -13.82 -18.06
N GLN A 30 29.30 -14.08 -18.86
CA GLN A 30 28.86 -13.48 -20.21
C GLN A 30 27.29 -13.44 -20.57
N PRO A 31 26.73 -12.76 -21.66
CA PRO A 31 25.27 -12.44 -21.95
C PRO A 31 24.58 -12.77 -23.37
N ARG A 32 23.31 -12.30 -23.71
CA ARG A 32 22.45 -12.56 -24.96
C ARG A 32 21.52 -11.37 -25.48
N THR A 33 20.66 -11.54 -26.53
CA THR A 33 19.86 -10.46 -27.24
C THR A 33 18.50 -10.88 -27.92
N PHE A 34 17.53 -9.95 -28.14
CA PHE A 34 16.18 -10.11 -28.79
C PHE A 34 15.66 -8.85 -29.59
N GLN A 35 14.51 -8.94 -30.30
CA GLN A 35 13.85 -7.84 -31.07
C GLN A 35 12.30 -7.79 -30.96
N ILE A 36 11.69 -6.63 -31.24
CA ILE A 36 10.22 -6.35 -31.22
C ILE A 36 9.80 -5.57 -32.49
N PRO A 37 8.73 -5.96 -33.22
CA PRO A 37 8.24 -5.25 -34.41
C PRO A 37 7.37 -4.01 -34.08
N GLY A 38 7.27 -3.08 -35.03
CA GLY A 38 6.48 -1.86 -34.93
C GLY A 38 4.99 -2.03 -35.26
N TYR A 39 4.16 -1.06 -34.87
CA TYR A 39 2.70 -1.04 -35.08
C TYR A 39 2.12 0.39 -35.15
N THR A 40 0.86 0.51 -35.59
CA THR A 40 0.17 1.81 -35.81
C THR A 40 -1.04 1.95 -34.88
N ILE A 41 -1.26 3.15 -34.30
CA ILE A 41 -2.40 3.44 -33.41
C ILE A 41 -3.48 4.20 -34.21
N PRO A 42 -4.61 3.56 -34.57
CA PRO A 42 -5.55 4.09 -35.59
C PRO A 42 -6.41 5.28 -35.14
N ILE A 43 -6.49 5.57 -33.83
CA ILE A 43 -7.25 6.73 -33.32
C ILE A 43 -6.49 8.06 -33.53
N VAL A 44 -5.16 7.99 -33.71
CA VAL A 44 -4.28 9.17 -33.80
C VAL A 44 -3.26 9.10 -34.95
N ASN A 45 -3.31 8.07 -35.81
CA ASN A 45 -2.37 7.82 -36.92
C ASN A 45 -0.89 7.99 -36.56
N ILE A 46 -0.48 7.44 -35.42
CA ILE A 46 0.93 7.32 -35.03
C ILE A 46 1.44 5.96 -35.48
N GLU A 47 2.39 5.96 -36.40
CA GLU A 47 3.17 4.78 -36.82
C GLU A 47 4.43 4.65 -35.95
N THR A 48 4.85 3.42 -35.63
CA THR A 48 6.05 3.17 -34.80
C THR A 48 7.00 2.17 -35.45
N SER A 49 8.30 2.39 -35.31
CA SER A 49 9.36 1.55 -35.88
C SER A 49 9.80 0.41 -34.93
N PRO A 50 10.34 -0.71 -35.46
CA PRO A 50 10.86 -1.81 -34.64
C PRO A 50 11.99 -1.43 -33.67
N VAL A 51 12.13 -2.18 -32.57
CA VAL A 51 13.12 -1.94 -31.50
C VAL A 51 13.89 -3.22 -31.15
N THR A 52 15.19 -3.10 -30.85
CA THR A 52 16.09 -4.21 -30.46
C THR A 52 16.48 -4.10 -28.98
N VAL A 53 16.57 -5.22 -28.25
CA VAL A 53 16.79 -5.26 -26.79
C VAL A 53 17.80 -6.34 -26.40
N GLU A 54 18.85 -5.99 -25.66
CA GLU A 54 19.80 -6.96 -25.10
C GLU A 54 19.36 -7.50 -23.72
N MET A 55 19.60 -8.80 -23.47
CA MET A 55 19.10 -9.55 -22.31
C MET A 55 20.22 -10.34 -21.60
N PHE A 56 20.20 -10.33 -20.27
CA PHE A 56 21.08 -11.21 -19.48
C PHE A 56 20.53 -12.65 -19.39
N PRO A 57 21.36 -13.69 -19.13
CA PRO A 57 20.98 -15.08 -19.39
C PRO A 57 19.93 -15.71 -18.45
N PHE A 58 19.45 -15.01 -17.42
CA PHE A 58 18.58 -15.57 -16.39
C PHE A 58 17.43 -14.59 -16.07
N GLY A 59 16.21 -15.11 -15.93
CA GLY A 59 14.99 -14.30 -16.00
C GLY A 59 14.48 -13.76 -14.67
N TYR A 60 14.50 -12.44 -14.53
CA TYR A 60 13.28 -11.61 -14.43
C TYR A 60 13.55 -10.30 -15.21
N LEU A 61 12.50 -9.59 -15.64
CA LEU A 61 12.57 -8.66 -16.77
C LEU A 61 13.18 -7.28 -16.45
N ILE A 62 14.49 -7.13 -16.65
CA ILE A 62 15.17 -5.82 -16.75
C ILE A 62 16.08 -5.80 -18.00
N PRO A 63 15.90 -4.86 -18.96
CA PRO A 63 16.74 -4.78 -20.15
C PRO A 63 18.12 -4.18 -19.84
N LYS A 64 19.16 -4.66 -20.54
CA LYS A 64 20.56 -4.18 -20.37
C LYS A 64 20.76 -2.73 -20.78
N GLY A 65 19.96 -2.26 -21.74
CA GLY A 65 19.88 -0.87 -22.17
C GLY A 65 18.70 -0.65 -23.10
N ILE A 66 18.29 0.61 -23.28
CA ILE A 66 17.17 1.02 -24.12
C ILE A 66 17.66 2.14 -25.04
N ASN A 67 17.49 1.98 -26.34
CA ASN A 67 17.83 2.99 -27.34
C ASN A 67 16.56 3.45 -28.05
N THR A 68 16.43 4.76 -28.26
CA THR A 68 15.21 5.40 -28.78
C THR A 68 15.52 6.18 -30.05
N PRO A 69 14.74 6.02 -31.15
CA PRO A 69 14.89 6.85 -32.33
C PRO A 69 14.42 8.28 -32.06
N ASN A 70 14.87 9.22 -32.88
CA ASN A 70 14.32 10.57 -32.89
C ASN A 70 12.90 10.57 -33.49
N PHE A 71 12.03 11.44 -32.98
CA PHE A 71 10.69 11.64 -33.55
C PHE A 71 10.22 13.08 -33.40
N THR A 72 9.34 13.50 -34.32
CA THR A 72 8.75 14.84 -34.39
C THR A 72 7.26 14.76 -34.11
N ILE A 73 6.74 15.70 -33.32
CA ILE A 73 5.30 15.79 -33.08
C ILE A 73 4.69 16.65 -34.20
N LEU A 74 3.87 16.03 -35.04
CA LEU A 74 3.25 16.72 -36.19
C LEU A 74 2.42 17.93 -35.72
N GLY A 75 2.63 19.08 -36.36
CA GLY A 75 1.89 20.32 -36.06
C GLY A 75 2.47 21.21 -34.94
N SER A 76 3.43 20.74 -34.13
CA SER A 76 4.02 21.56 -33.04
C SER A 76 5.44 22.07 -33.30
N GLY A 77 6.10 21.58 -34.35
CA GLY A 77 7.49 21.92 -34.69
C GLY A 77 8.54 21.37 -33.71
N PHE A 78 8.14 20.64 -32.68
CA PHE A 78 9.03 20.09 -31.67
C PHE A 78 9.62 18.75 -32.10
N SER A 79 10.94 18.61 -31.99
CA SER A 79 11.71 17.41 -32.34
C SER A 79 12.41 16.85 -31.11
N VAL A 80 12.24 15.56 -30.85
CA VAL A 80 12.89 14.85 -29.75
C VAL A 80 14.08 14.07 -30.31
N PRO A 81 15.34 14.37 -29.90
CA PRO A 81 16.52 13.65 -30.37
C PRO A 81 16.60 12.25 -29.76
N SER A 82 17.29 11.33 -30.44
CA SER A 82 17.52 9.96 -29.99
C SER A 82 18.42 9.88 -28.76
N TYR A 83 18.07 9.04 -27.77
CA TYR A 83 18.92 8.75 -26.61
C TYR A 83 19.05 7.24 -26.32
N ASN A 84 20.26 6.86 -25.90
CA ASN A 84 20.66 5.50 -25.52
C ASN A 84 20.94 5.47 -24.01
N LEU A 85 20.18 4.66 -23.27
CA LEU A 85 20.22 4.56 -21.82
C LEU A 85 20.74 3.18 -21.41
N VAL A 86 21.93 3.13 -20.79
CA VAL A 86 22.55 1.91 -20.26
C VAL A 86 22.54 1.96 -18.73
N LEU A 87 22.11 0.88 -18.07
CA LEU A 87 21.89 0.86 -16.63
C LEU A 87 23.14 0.41 -15.85
N PRO A 88 23.68 1.20 -14.91
CA PRO A 88 24.66 0.74 -13.92
C PRO A 88 23.97 -0.03 -12.78
N PHE A 89 24.69 -0.95 -12.15
CA PHE A 89 24.15 -1.94 -11.21
C PHE A 89 24.86 -1.89 -9.84
N LEU A 90 24.12 -2.23 -8.77
CA LEU A 90 24.59 -2.42 -7.40
C LEU A 90 23.62 -3.39 -6.67
N GLU A 91 24.10 -4.05 -5.62
CA GLU A 91 23.71 -5.44 -5.26
C GLU A 91 23.13 -5.60 -3.83
N LEU A 92 22.78 -6.84 -3.47
CA LEU A 92 22.18 -7.29 -2.19
C LEU A 92 23.25 -7.77 -1.17
N PRO A 93 22.92 -8.25 0.06
CA PRO A 93 23.91 -8.71 1.05
C PRO A 93 24.08 -10.24 1.09
N ALA A 94 25.18 -10.70 1.69
CA ALA A 94 25.77 -12.01 1.37
C ALA A 94 25.12 -13.27 1.99
N LEU A 95 24.34 -13.98 1.18
CA LEU A 95 24.03 -15.40 1.42
C LEU A 95 25.24 -16.28 1.06
N HIS A 96 25.83 -17.00 2.02
CA HIS A 96 26.92 -17.94 1.74
C HIS A 96 26.38 -19.26 1.16
N VAL A 97 26.12 -19.23 -0.15
CA VAL A 97 25.78 -20.42 -0.94
C VAL A 97 27.02 -21.33 -1.06
N PRO A 98 26.91 -22.66 -0.91
CA PRO A 98 28.05 -23.58 -1.08
C PRO A 98 28.73 -23.38 -2.45
N LYS A 99 30.07 -23.48 -2.48
CA LYS A 99 30.94 -22.81 -3.49
C LYS A 99 30.90 -23.35 -4.92
N PHE A 100 29.88 -24.13 -5.29
CA PHE A 100 29.41 -24.19 -6.67
C PHE A 100 28.55 -22.96 -7.08
N LEU A 101 28.26 -22.05 -6.12
CA LEU A 101 27.43 -20.86 -6.28
C LEU A 101 28.08 -19.59 -5.65
N GLU A 102 29.37 -19.38 -5.86
CA GLU A 102 30.06 -18.18 -5.33
C GLU A 102 29.81 -16.93 -6.19
N ILE A 103 28.92 -16.06 -5.72
CA ILE A 103 28.73 -14.70 -6.22
C ILE A 103 29.28 -13.74 -5.17
N SER A 104 30.17 -12.83 -5.57
CA SER A 104 30.59 -11.69 -4.76
C SER A 104 29.43 -10.71 -4.58
N LEU A 105 29.38 -9.97 -3.47
CA LEU A 105 28.42 -8.89 -3.29
C LEU A 105 29.14 -7.64 -2.72
N PRO A 106 28.72 -6.40 -3.06
CA PRO A 106 29.38 -5.14 -2.70
C PRO A 106 28.62 -4.44 -1.57
N GLU A 107 29.11 -3.27 -1.20
CA GLU A 107 28.48 -2.43 -0.18
C GLU A 107 27.19 -1.78 -0.70
N PHE A 108 26.09 -1.91 0.05
CA PHE A 108 24.98 -0.97 -0.08
C PHE A 108 25.47 0.43 0.27
N LYS A 109 25.17 1.40 -0.59
CA LYS A 109 25.03 2.79 -0.16
C LYS A 109 23.54 3.10 -0.07
N VAL A 110 23.16 3.66 1.08
CA VAL A 110 21.77 3.91 1.47
C VAL A 110 21.01 4.59 0.34
N LEU A 111 19.81 4.08 0.04
CA LEU A 111 18.89 4.66 -0.94
C LEU A 111 18.71 6.16 -0.69
N ASN A 112 19.23 6.99 -1.60
CA ASN A 112 18.93 8.42 -1.61
C ASN A 112 17.45 8.58 -1.96
N MET A 113 16.63 8.80 -0.94
CA MET A 113 15.25 9.28 -1.02
C MET A 113 15.14 10.34 -2.13
N PRO A 114 14.24 10.18 -3.13
CA PRO A 114 14.18 11.10 -4.27
C PRO A 114 13.87 12.52 -3.80
N ARG A 115 14.85 13.42 -3.90
CA ARG A 115 14.77 14.79 -3.33
C ARG A 115 13.59 15.61 -3.88
N ASN A 116 13.21 15.38 -5.13
CA ASN A 116 12.13 16.07 -5.80
C ASN A 116 11.11 15.05 -6.34
N ILE A 117 9.86 15.14 -5.90
CA ILE A 117 8.72 14.53 -6.58
C ILE A 117 8.21 15.56 -7.58
N PHE A 118 8.49 15.35 -8.88
CA PHE A 118 7.95 16.21 -9.92
C PHE A 118 6.51 15.82 -10.22
N ILE A 119 5.56 16.66 -9.80
CA ILE A 119 4.15 16.50 -10.18
C ILE A 119 3.89 17.40 -11.39
N PRO A 120 3.52 16.84 -12.57
CA PRO A 120 3.33 17.63 -13.77
C PRO A 120 2.16 18.61 -13.63
N ALA A 121 2.20 19.66 -14.46
CA ALA A 121 1.12 20.64 -14.59
C ALA A 121 -0.07 20.06 -15.39
N LEU A 122 -0.70 19.01 -14.86
CA LEU A 122 -2.05 18.59 -15.29
C LEU A 122 -2.99 19.80 -15.16
N GLY A 123 -3.88 20.00 -16.13
CA GLY A 123 -4.94 20.99 -16.00
C GLY A 123 -5.98 20.59 -14.95
N ASN A 124 -7.04 21.39 -14.81
CA ASN A 124 -8.24 20.93 -14.11
C ASN A 124 -8.91 19.84 -14.98
N ILE A 125 -9.15 18.67 -14.40
CA ILE A 125 -9.87 17.57 -15.04
C ILE A 125 -11.17 17.36 -14.27
N THR A 126 -12.29 17.28 -14.98
CA THR A 126 -13.62 16.98 -14.41
C THR A 126 -14.28 15.87 -15.23
N TYR A 127 -14.99 14.99 -14.55
CA TYR A 127 -15.74 13.88 -15.12
C TYR A 127 -17.10 13.79 -14.45
N ASP A 128 -18.15 13.88 -15.25
CA ASP A 128 -19.54 13.77 -14.82
C ASP A 128 -20.21 12.61 -15.56
N PHE A 129 -20.84 11.73 -14.80
CA PHE A 129 -21.56 10.57 -15.30
C PHE A 129 -22.89 10.45 -14.55
N SER A 130 -23.98 10.26 -15.30
CA SER A 130 -25.29 9.94 -14.76
C SER A 130 -25.90 8.80 -15.56
N PHE A 131 -26.42 7.80 -14.86
CA PHE A 131 -27.15 6.68 -15.43
C PHE A 131 -28.49 6.55 -14.69
N LYS A 132 -29.58 6.41 -15.45
CA LYS A 132 -30.93 6.27 -14.91
C LYS A 132 -31.66 5.10 -15.54
N SER A 133 -32.26 4.28 -14.70
CA SER A 133 -33.15 3.17 -15.05
C SER A 133 -34.44 3.24 -14.22
N SER A 134 -35.36 2.30 -14.45
CA SER A 134 -36.59 2.18 -13.66
C SER A 134 -36.38 1.69 -12.22
N ILE A 135 -35.19 1.17 -11.89
CA ILE A 135 -34.89 0.52 -10.59
C ILE A 135 -33.84 1.32 -9.81
N ILE A 136 -32.83 1.86 -10.50
CA ILE A 136 -31.67 2.56 -9.92
C ILE A 136 -31.29 3.80 -10.75
N THR A 137 -30.92 4.87 -10.06
CA THR A 137 -30.25 6.06 -10.60
C THR A 137 -28.88 6.19 -9.95
N LEU A 138 -27.82 6.26 -10.75
CA LEU A 138 -26.42 6.38 -10.31
C LEU A 138 -25.83 7.68 -10.87
N ASN A 139 -25.23 8.49 -9.99
CA ASN A 139 -24.53 9.72 -10.36
C ASN A 139 -23.10 9.69 -9.81
N VAL A 140 -22.12 9.96 -10.67
CA VAL A 140 -20.70 10.06 -10.32
C VAL A 140 -20.17 11.39 -10.85
N ASN A 141 -19.79 12.27 -9.93
CA ASN A 141 -18.97 13.44 -10.21
C ASN A 141 -17.55 13.16 -9.70
N ALA A 142 -16.53 13.51 -10.48
CA ALA A 142 -15.14 13.43 -10.05
C ALA A 142 -14.32 14.55 -10.68
N GLY A 143 -13.22 14.94 -10.03
CA GLY A 143 -12.28 15.85 -10.65
C GLY A 143 -11.01 16.09 -9.87
N LEU A 144 -10.01 16.57 -10.58
CA LEU A 144 -8.67 16.86 -10.13
C LEU A 144 -8.34 18.32 -10.49
N TYR A 145 -8.26 19.18 -9.48
CA TYR A 145 -7.90 20.59 -9.63
C TYR A 145 -6.42 20.79 -9.29
N ASN A 146 -5.67 21.49 -10.14
CA ASN A 146 -4.23 21.73 -9.95
C ASN A 146 -3.95 23.23 -9.86
N GLN A 147 -4.30 23.83 -8.71
CA GLN A 147 -4.20 25.27 -8.47
C GLN A 147 -2.95 25.58 -7.63
N SER A 148 -3.03 26.36 -6.55
CA SER A 148 -1.92 26.46 -5.60
C SER A 148 -1.58 25.10 -4.98
N ASP A 149 -2.62 24.38 -4.61
CA ASP A 149 -2.59 23.03 -4.07
C ASP A 149 -3.28 22.10 -5.08
N ILE A 150 -3.01 20.80 -5.00
CA ILE A 150 -3.70 19.79 -5.83
C ILE A 150 -4.88 19.27 -5.02
N VAL A 151 -6.08 19.25 -5.59
CA VAL A 151 -7.28 18.72 -4.92
C VAL A 151 -7.97 17.73 -5.84
N ALA A 152 -7.99 16.46 -5.45
CA ALA A 152 -8.87 15.45 -6.01
C ALA A 152 -10.17 15.40 -5.21
N HIS A 153 -11.30 15.25 -5.89
CA HIS A 153 -12.60 14.98 -5.27
C HIS A 153 -13.38 13.96 -6.10
N VAL A 154 -14.23 13.19 -5.43
CA VAL A 154 -15.16 12.23 -6.02
C VAL A 154 -16.43 12.18 -5.19
N ILE A 155 -17.59 12.25 -5.84
CA ILE A 155 -18.91 12.11 -5.24
C ILE A 155 -19.66 11.06 -6.08
N SER A 156 -19.86 9.87 -5.52
CA SER A 156 -20.67 8.82 -6.13
C SER A 156 -21.92 8.61 -5.30
N SER A 157 -23.09 8.58 -5.93
CA SER A 157 -24.37 8.45 -5.23
C SER A 157 -25.37 7.62 -6.03
N SER A 158 -26.15 6.83 -5.32
CA SER A 158 -27.16 5.93 -5.87
C SER A 158 -28.48 6.10 -5.13
N SER A 159 -29.57 6.23 -5.88
CA SER A 159 -30.93 6.09 -5.37
C SER A 159 -31.63 4.94 -6.10
N SER A 160 -32.41 4.16 -5.37
CA SER A 160 -32.96 2.89 -5.83
C SER A 160 -34.23 2.56 -5.06
N VAL A 161 -35.08 1.71 -5.63
CA VAL A 161 -36.22 1.08 -4.91
C VAL A 161 -35.79 -0.09 -4.01
N ILE A 162 -34.49 -0.37 -3.94
CA ILE A 162 -33.87 -1.37 -3.06
C ILE A 162 -32.89 -0.63 -2.15
N ASP A 163 -33.15 -0.62 -0.84
CA ASP A 163 -32.40 0.19 0.14
C ASP A 163 -30.93 -0.22 0.27
N ALA A 164 -30.63 -1.51 0.07
CA ALA A 164 -29.26 -2.02 -0.03
C ALA A 164 -28.45 -1.44 -1.20
N LEU A 165 -29.10 -0.81 -2.19
CA LEU A 165 -28.47 -0.14 -3.32
C LEU A 165 -28.49 1.39 -3.19
N GLN A 166 -29.13 1.96 -2.17
CA GLN A 166 -29.08 3.39 -1.88
C GLN A 166 -27.77 3.74 -1.16
N TYR A 167 -26.94 4.61 -1.73
CA TYR A 167 -25.69 5.01 -1.07
C TYR A 167 -25.22 6.41 -1.46
N LYS A 168 -24.36 6.99 -0.61
CA LYS A 168 -23.57 8.19 -0.89
C LYS A 168 -22.11 7.95 -0.48
N LEU A 169 -21.19 8.16 -1.40
CA LEU A 169 -19.73 8.06 -1.23
C LEU A 169 -19.12 9.42 -1.57
N GLU A 170 -18.40 10.04 -0.64
CA GLU A 170 -17.73 11.32 -0.86
C GLU A 170 -16.26 11.21 -0.48
N GLY A 171 -15.36 11.37 -1.45
CA GLY A 171 -13.92 11.40 -1.25
C GLY A 171 -13.34 12.75 -1.62
N THR A 172 -12.40 13.26 -0.83
CA THR A 172 -11.58 14.43 -1.14
C THR A 172 -10.17 14.19 -0.67
N SER A 173 -9.17 14.43 -1.52
CA SER A 173 -7.75 14.38 -1.15
C SER A 173 -7.03 15.62 -1.65
N SER A 174 -6.22 16.22 -0.79
CA SER A 174 -5.59 17.52 -1.02
C SER A 174 -4.10 17.47 -0.72
N LEU A 175 -3.28 18.01 -1.62
CA LEU A 175 -1.83 18.11 -1.48
C LEU A 175 -1.40 19.57 -1.51
N THR A 176 -1.18 20.14 -0.33
CA THR A 176 -0.63 21.47 -0.15
C THR A 176 0.86 21.50 -0.46
N ARG A 177 1.27 22.51 -1.25
CA ARG A 177 2.66 22.67 -1.73
C ARG A 177 3.35 23.93 -1.18
N LYS A 178 2.60 25.03 -0.98
CA LYS A 178 3.19 26.37 -0.78
C LYS A 178 3.62 26.72 0.66
N ARG A 179 3.22 25.94 1.66
CA ARG A 179 3.44 26.25 3.10
C ARG A 179 4.15 25.12 3.87
N GLY A 180 4.88 24.26 3.16
CA GLY A 180 5.23 22.91 3.59
C GLY A 180 4.42 21.89 2.80
N LEU A 181 4.80 20.62 2.90
CA LEU A 181 4.10 19.52 2.24
C LEU A 181 3.02 18.99 3.18
N LYS A 182 1.75 19.06 2.80
CA LYS A 182 0.65 18.42 3.56
C LYS A 182 -0.24 17.64 2.59
N LEU A 183 -0.36 16.34 2.82
CA LEU A 183 -1.40 15.50 2.24
C LEU A 183 -2.53 15.39 3.27
N ALA A 184 -3.78 15.62 2.87
CA ALA A 184 -4.94 15.37 3.70
C ALA A 184 -6.08 14.77 2.87
N THR A 185 -6.65 13.66 3.36
CA THR A 185 -7.69 12.89 2.70
C THR A 185 -8.86 12.70 3.65
N ALA A 186 -10.07 12.96 3.16
CA ALA A 186 -11.33 12.64 3.82
C ALA A 186 -12.14 11.74 2.88
N LEU A 187 -12.73 10.67 3.42
CA LEU A 187 -13.58 9.74 2.69
C LEU A 187 -14.78 9.39 3.56
N SER A 188 -16.00 9.49 3.04
CA SER A 188 -17.22 9.04 3.68
C SER A 188 -17.99 8.05 2.80
N LEU A 189 -18.65 7.10 3.43
CA LEU A 189 -19.65 6.21 2.84
C LEU A 189 -20.88 6.21 3.76
N SER A 190 -22.07 6.32 3.18
CA SER A 190 -23.34 6.18 3.87
C SER A 190 -24.27 5.28 3.05
N ASN A 191 -24.79 4.26 3.70
CA ASN A 191 -25.85 3.34 3.29
C ASN A 191 -26.60 2.92 4.57
N GLU A 192 -27.84 2.42 4.46
CA GLU A 192 -28.65 1.98 5.61
C GLU A 192 -27.94 0.94 6.49
N TYR A 193 -27.20 0.01 5.86
CA TYR A 193 -26.56 -1.12 6.53
C TYR A 193 -25.08 -0.90 6.84
N VAL A 194 -24.43 0.08 6.19
CA VAL A 194 -23.00 0.38 6.36
C VAL A 194 -22.73 1.88 6.29
N GLU A 195 -22.14 2.43 7.36
CA GLU A 195 -21.51 3.75 7.37
C GLU A 195 -19.99 3.60 7.45
N GLY A 196 -19.25 4.52 6.83
CA GLY A 196 -17.81 4.64 7.01
C GLY A 196 -17.35 6.09 6.93
N LYS A 197 -16.35 6.46 7.72
CA LYS A 197 -15.59 7.72 7.55
C LYS A 197 -14.12 7.46 7.80
N HIS A 198 -13.25 8.00 6.95
CA HIS A 198 -11.81 7.94 7.09
C HIS A 198 -11.24 9.34 6.82
N ASP A 199 -10.67 9.94 7.85
CA ASP A 199 -9.94 11.20 7.79
C ASP A 199 -8.47 10.92 8.07
N SER A 200 -7.58 11.35 7.18
CA SER A 200 -6.13 11.25 7.39
C SER A 200 -5.41 12.52 6.98
N THR A 201 -4.31 12.82 7.67
CA THR A 201 -3.42 13.94 7.39
C THR A 201 -1.98 13.51 7.62
N ILE A 202 -1.10 13.81 6.67
CA ILE A 202 0.35 13.72 6.82
C ILE A 202 0.91 15.10 6.45
N SER A 203 1.63 15.74 7.38
CA SER A 203 2.26 17.03 7.16
C SER A 203 3.74 17.01 7.52
N LEU A 204 4.55 17.63 6.66
CA LEU A 204 5.99 17.77 6.79
C LEU A 204 6.36 19.25 6.73
N ALA A 205 6.69 19.79 7.91
CA ALA A 205 7.28 21.11 8.10
C ALA A 205 8.79 20.99 8.36
N LYS A 206 9.54 22.09 8.20
CA LYS A 206 11.03 22.12 8.19
C LYS A 206 11.75 21.35 9.32
N LYS A 207 11.12 21.14 10.48
CA LYS A 207 11.67 20.41 11.64
C LYS A 207 10.72 19.37 12.25
N ASN A 208 9.47 19.30 11.78
CA ASN A 208 8.40 18.51 12.40
C ASN A 208 7.67 17.71 11.32
N MET A 209 7.43 16.43 11.59
CA MET A 209 6.47 15.61 10.84
C MET A 209 5.33 15.23 11.78
N GLU A 210 4.10 15.42 11.30
CA GLU A 210 2.86 15.14 12.03
C GLU A 210 1.96 14.31 11.11
N ALA A 211 1.52 13.15 11.60
CA ALA A 211 0.58 12.26 10.93
C ALA A 211 -0.61 11.99 11.86
N SER A 212 -1.82 11.98 11.31
CA SER A 212 -3.02 11.52 11.99
C SER A 212 -3.91 10.73 11.03
N ILE A 213 -4.57 9.71 11.57
CA ILE A 213 -5.59 8.90 10.89
C ILE A 213 -6.71 8.65 11.90
N MET A 214 -7.95 8.94 11.50
CA MET A 214 -9.16 8.57 12.22
C MET A 214 -10.08 7.84 11.25
N THR A 215 -10.32 6.55 11.51
CA THR A 215 -11.23 5.71 10.72
C THR A 215 -12.37 5.25 11.60
N THR A 216 -13.60 5.40 11.14
CA THR A 216 -14.80 4.85 11.76
C THR A 216 -15.56 4.02 10.74
N ALA A 217 -16.07 2.87 11.15
CA ALA A 217 -16.97 2.05 10.35
C ALA A 217 -18.12 1.57 11.25
N LYS A 218 -19.34 1.61 10.73
CA LYS A 218 -20.51 1.06 11.40
C LYS A 218 -21.21 0.09 10.47
N ILE A 219 -21.71 -1.00 11.04
CA ILE A 219 -22.55 -1.99 10.37
C ILE A 219 -23.86 -2.08 11.16
N HIS A 220 -24.98 -1.98 10.46
CA HIS A 220 -26.34 -1.99 11.00
C HIS A 220 -27.17 -3.06 10.29
N LEU A 221 -26.94 -4.33 10.60
CA LEU A 221 -27.75 -5.44 10.10
C LEU A 221 -28.78 -5.86 11.16
N PRO A 222 -29.94 -6.44 10.78
CA PRO A 222 -30.97 -6.85 11.73
C PRO A 222 -30.48 -7.80 12.83
N ILE A 223 -29.47 -8.62 12.53
CA ILE A 223 -28.86 -9.59 13.45
C ILE A 223 -27.49 -9.16 14.00
N LEU A 224 -26.91 -8.06 13.51
CA LEU A 224 -25.53 -7.68 13.82
C LEU A 224 -25.33 -6.17 13.70
N ARG A 225 -25.04 -5.54 14.83
CA ARG A 225 -24.61 -4.15 14.94
C ARG A 225 -23.13 -4.13 15.31
N MET A 226 -22.31 -3.38 14.59
CA MET A 226 -20.90 -3.17 14.94
C MET A 226 -20.53 -1.71 14.77
N ASN A 227 -19.70 -1.21 15.69
CA ASN A 227 -19.02 0.07 15.59
C ASN A 227 -17.52 -0.19 15.75
N PHE A 228 -16.74 0.20 14.76
CA PHE A 228 -15.28 0.16 14.77
C PHE A 228 -14.76 1.59 14.70
N THR A 229 -13.85 1.94 15.59
CA THR A 229 -13.11 3.20 15.60
C THR A 229 -11.62 2.88 15.67
N GLN A 230 -10.82 3.50 14.81
CA GLN A 230 -9.36 3.44 14.84
C GLN A 230 -8.81 4.86 14.76
N GLU A 231 -8.01 5.22 15.75
CA GLU A 231 -7.21 6.45 15.76
C GLU A 231 -5.72 6.07 15.73
N LEU A 232 -4.93 6.75 14.92
CA LEU A 232 -3.47 6.65 14.88
C LEU A 232 -2.89 8.06 14.76
N ASN A 233 -2.05 8.48 15.70
CA ASN A 233 -1.32 9.74 15.68
C ASN A 233 0.18 9.49 15.73
N GLY A 234 0.95 10.35 15.05
CA GLY A 234 2.41 10.34 15.08
C GLY A 234 2.97 11.76 15.00
N ASN A 235 3.91 12.11 15.88
CA ASN A 235 4.42 13.48 16.00
C ASN A 235 5.89 13.50 16.41
N THR A 236 6.74 14.11 15.58
CA THR A 236 8.19 14.19 15.85
C THR A 236 8.60 15.35 16.76
N LYS A 237 7.67 16.18 17.24
CA LYS A 237 7.96 17.24 18.23
C LYS A 237 8.42 16.63 19.55
N SER A 238 9.63 17.00 19.98
CA SER A 238 10.33 16.75 21.27
C SER A 238 10.46 15.30 21.81
N LYS A 239 9.54 14.38 21.56
CA LYS A 239 9.55 13.00 22.10
C LYS A 239 9.49 11.89 21.02
N GLN A 240 9.21 12.24 19.76
CA GLN A 240 8.94 11.26 18.69
C GLN A 240 7.91 10.21 19.13
N ALA A 241 6.68 10.67 19.35
CA ALA A 241 5.60 9.83 19.86
C ALA A 241 4.74 9.29 18.71
N ILE A 242 4.31 8.03 18.83
CA ILE A 242 3.29 7.38 18.00
C ILE A 242 2.27 6.74 18.96
N SER A 243 0.99 7.06 18.81
CA SER A 243 -0.09 6.43 19.57
C SER A 243 -1.16 5.87 18.64
N SER A 244 -1.72 4.72 19.00
CA SER A 244 -2.80 4.04 18.31
C SER A 244 -3.88 3.65 19.31
N SER A 245 -5.14 3.86 18.96
CA SER A 245 -6.30 3.40 19.73
C SER A 245 -7.28 2.73 18.79
N ILE A 246 -7.69 1.51 19.10
CA ILE A 246 -8.71 0.75 18.37
C ILE A 246 -9.82 0.43 19.38
N GLU A 247 -11.05 0.76 19.02
CA GLU A 247 -12.28 0.40 19.73
C GLU A 247 -13.17 -0.38 18.76
N LEU A 248 -13.49 -1.62 19.09
CA LEU A 248 -14.51 -2.42 18.41
C LEU A 248 -15.63 -2.74 19.40
N LYS A 249 -16.86 -2.34 19.09
CA LYS A 249 -18.07 -2.72 19.84
C LYS A 249 -19.00 -3.49 18.92
N TYR A 250 -19.46 -4.66 19.35
CA TYR A 250 -20.39 -5.49 18.59
C TYR A 250 -21.56 -5.96 19.44
N ASP A 251 -22.70 -6.12 18.78
CA ASP A 251 -23.97 -6.61 19.31
C ASP A 251 -24.59 -7.51 18.24
N PHE A 252 -24.53 -8.82 18.49
CA PHE A 252 -25.10 -9.87 17.65
C PHE A 252 -26.35 -10.42 18.33
N ASN A 253 -27.45 -10.54 17.60
CA ASN A 253 -28.69 -11.12 18.13
C ASN A 253 -29.41 -11.88 17.01
N SER A 254 -29.47 -13.21 17.16
CA SER A 254 -30.12 -14.09 16.20
C SER A 254 -31.11 -15.01 16.93
N PRO A 255 -32.40 -14.62 17.00
CA PRO A 255 -33.44 -15.43 17.63
C PRO A 255 -33.58 -16.83 17.01
N SER A 256 -33.34 -16.96 15.70
CA SER A 256 -33.37 -18.24 14.98
C SER A 256 -32.20 -19.19 15.32
N LEU A 257 -31.11 -18.67 15.90
CA LEU A 257 -29.99 -19.45 16.41
C LEU A 257 -30.01 -19.56 17.95
N TYR A 258 -31.05 -19.02 18.61
CA TYR A 258 -31.13 -18.89 20.07
C TYR A 258 -29.84 -18.34 20.69
N SER A 259 -29.25 -17.33 20.04
CA SER A 259 -27.95 -16.79 20.37
C SER A 259 -27.95 -15.26 20.34
N ALA A 260 -27.41 -14.66 21.39
CA ALA A 260 -27.16 -13.22 21.48
C ALA A 260 -25.79 -13.00 22.13
N THR A 261 -25.05 -11.99 21.67
CA THR A 261 -23.70 -11.70 22.16
C THR A 261 -23.37 -10.23 21.98
N THR A 262 -23.08 -9.54 23.08
CA THR A 262 -22.45 -8.21 23.05
C THR A 262 -20.99 -8.33 23.45
N GLY A 263 -20.15 -7.44 22.93
CA GLY A 263 -18.77 -7.36 23.36
C GLY A 263 -18.07 -6.08 22.94
N THR A 264 -16.99 -5.78 23.66
CA THR A 264 -16.09 -4.66 23.37
C THR A 264 -14.66 -5.18 23.30
N VAL A 265 -13.86 -4.61 22.40
CA VAL A 265 -12.42 -4.84 22.33
C VAL A 265 -11.77 -3.48 22.15
N ASP A 266 -11.08 -3.03 23.21
CA ASP A 266 -10.28 -1.83 23.25
C ASP A 266 -8.80 -2.25 23.18
N HIS A 267 -8.05 -1.73 22.21
CA HIS A 267 -6.58 -1.85 22.16
C HIS A 267 -5.96 -0.47 22.09
N LYS A 268 -4.94 -0.23 22.92
CA LYS A 268 -4.16 1.00 22.93
C LYS A 268 -2.68 0.64 22.85
N PHE A 269 -1.96 1.41 22.05
CA PHE A 269 -0.52 1.31 21.89
C PHE A 269 0.07 2.72 21.91
N HIS A 270 1.14 2.90 22.67
CA HIS A 270 1.92 4.14 22.71
C HIS A 270 3.40 3.79 22.55
N LEU A 271 4.13 4.60 21.80
CA LEU A 271 5.56 4.44 21.53
C LEU A 271 6.20 5.82 21.54
N GLU A 272 7.19 6.02 22.40
CA GLU A 272 8.04 7.22 22.43
C GLU A 272 9.50 6.85 22.18
N SER A 273 10.25 7.77 21.55
CA SER A 273 11.70 7.70 21.44
C SER A 273 12.38 8.89 22.12
N PRO A 274 12.52 8.85 23.46
CA PRO A 274 13.55 9.59 24.17
C PRO A 274 14.95 9.48 23.50
N ALA A 275 15.84 10.42 23.80
CA ALA A 275 17.13 10.54 23.11
C ALA A 275 18.13 9.39 23.35
N SER A 276 17.80 8.42 24.21
CA SER A 276 18.69 7.33 24.63
C SER A 276 18.03 5.95 24.72
N TYR A 277 16.71 5.84 24.54
CA TYR A 277 15.96 4.57 24.57
C TYR A 277 14.61 4.73 23.86
N PHE A 278 13.98 3.61 23.52
CA PHE A 278 12.59 3.54 23.09
C PHE A 278 11.74 3.04 24.25
N SER A 279 10.57 3.63 24.46
CA SER A 279 9.56 3.19 25.43
C SER A 279 8.30 2.84 24.67
N PHE A 280 7.76 1.63 24.85
CA PHE A 280 6.43 1.29 24.34
C PHE A 280 5.54 0.85 25.50
N GLU A 281 4.24 1.04 25.31
CA GLU A 281 3.17 0.61 26.20
C GLU A 281 2.06 0.03 25.32
N SER A 282 1.54 -1.15 25.64
CA SER A 282 0.44 -1.78 24.90
C SER A 282 -0.57 -2.40 25.85
N SER A 283 -1.79 -1.88 25.89
CA SER A 283 -2.90 -2.46 26.65
C SER A 283 -4.01 -2.97 25.74
N ILE A 284 -4.51 -4.17 26.05
CA ILE A 284 -5.69 -4.75 25.41
C ILE A 284 -6.72 -5.10 26.49
N LYS A 285 -7.96 -4.68 26.26
CA LYS A 285 -9.12 -5.01 27.09
C LYS A 285 -10.21 -5.57 26.19
N GLY A 286 -10.70 -6.76 26.50
CA GLY A 286 -11.82 -7.40 25.84
C GLY A 286 -12.89 -7.77 26.85
N GLU A 287 -14.14 -7.42 26.58
CA GLU A 287 -15.31 -7.88 27.32
C GLU A 287 -16.28 -8.57 26.36
N ILE A 288 -16.86 -9.70 26.80
CA ILE A 288 -17.87 -10.43 26.04
C ILE A 288 -18.94 -10.94 27.01
N ASN A 289 -20.21 -10.74 26.66
CA ASN A 289 -21.37 -11.25 27.39
C ASN A 289 -22.37 -11.80 26.37
N GLY A 290 -22.92 -12.99 26.61
CA GLY A 290 -23.85 -13.58 25.66
C GLY A 290 -24.59 -14.79 26.19
N SER A 291 -25.39 -15.38 25.31
CA SER A 291 -26.05 -16.66 25.54
C SER A 291 -26.12 -17.48 24.26
N VAL A 292 -26.11 -18.81 24.39
CA VAL A 292 -26.38 -19.77 23.31
C VAL A 292 -27.31 -20.84 23.88
N LEU A 293 -28.43 -21.12 23.21
CA LEU A 293 -29.43 -22.11 23.65
C LEU A 293 -29.88 -21.87 25.10
N SER A 294 -30.12 -20.60 25.46
CA SER A 294 -30.46 -20.13 26.81
C SER A 294 -29.43 -20.44 27.90
N ARG A 295 -28.17 -20.75 27.54
CA ARG A 295 -27.04 -20.80 28.47
C ARG A 295 -26.21 -19.52 28.35
N GLU A 296 -26.16 -18.75 29.43
CA GLU A 296 -25.37 -17.53 29.50
C GLU A 296 -23.86 -17.83 29.64
N TYR A 297 -23.05 -16.90 29.14
CA TYR A 297 -21.60 -16.87 29.34
C TYR A 297 -21.10 -15.43 29.38
N SER A 298 -20.03 -15.21 30.12
CA SER A 298 -19.32 -13.93 30.17
C SER A 298 -17.81 -14.17 30.21
N GLY A 299 -17.05 -13.18 29.77
CA GLY A 299 -15.59 -13.24 29.76
C GLY A 299 -14.97 -11.85 29.72
N THR A 300 -13.84 -11.71 30.39
CA THR A 300 -13.03 -10.49 30.37
C THR A 300 -11.57 -10.87 30.19
N ILE A 301 -10.90 -10.18 29.28
CA ILE A 301 -9.46 -10.23 29.06
C ILE A 301 -8.94 -8.82 29.31
N ALA A 302 -7.92 -8.69 30.15
CA ALA A 302 -7.18 -7.45 30.33
C ALA A 302 -5.69 -7.80 30.38
N SER A 303 -4.86 -7.10 29.62
CA SER A 303 -3.41 -7.29 29.62
C SER A 303 -2.71 -5.99 29.24
N GLU A 304 -1.59 -5.71 29.90
CA GLU A 304 -0.76 -4.52 29.73
C GLU A 304 0.70 -4.99 29.59
N PHE A 305 1.44 -4.37 28.67
CA PHE A 305 2.80 -4.73 28.25
C PHE A 305 3.65 -3.48 28.03
#